data_AF-A0A850KA34-F1
#
_entry.id   AF-A0A850KA34-F1
#
_cell.length_a   1.000
_cell.length_b   1.000
_cell.length_c   1.000
_cell.angle_alpha   90.00
_cell.angle_beta   90.00
_cell.angle_gamma   90.00
#
_symmetry.space_group_name_H-M   'P 1'
#
loop_
_entity.id
_entity.type
_entity.pdbx_description
1 polymer ?
#
loop_
_entity_poly.entity_id
_entity_poly.type
_entity_poly.pdbx_seq_one_letter_code
_entity_poly.pdbx_strand_id
1 'polypeptide(L)'
;MQDSVSSYASETSNQQVAHFQQELFGQCRSTFEAFQGLGDVAEDMRILSLNAELAAGRAGTYGVSIRALTQYTRELVNRLEQINLEMRKVDAFKDDESEEGATAAPTVEAVEYAEEEAYSEENAAEGQEDDAQEEENAEASYEEETGIAALIHKFEEENGGVKYLNEQAKRIAEVVSQSNSIATNMAIEAATAGQYEDTFTNVANDMRGFVNTLKNMVTRAQDSIEKAFRAEKSLKEIDTAARQ
;
A
#
# COMPACT_ATOMS: atom_id res chain seq x y z
N MET A 1 38.34 -30.03 21.86
CA MET A 1 37.95 -30.37 20.48
C MET A 1 36.43 -30.52 20.31
N GLN A 2 35.66 -30.87 21.34
CA GLN A 2 34.19 -30.86 21.26
C GLN A 2 33.57 -29.45 21.32
N ASP A 3 34.14 -28.52 22.11
CA ASP A 3 33.62 -27.14 22.20
C ASP A 3 33.76 -26.32 20.92
N SER A 4 34.81 -26.55 20.13
CA SER A 4 35.02 -25.85 18.87
C SER A 4 33.99 -26.24 17.79
N VAL A 5 33.57 -27.51 17.74
CA VAL A 5 32.59 -27.98 16.75
C VAL A 5 31.18 -27.46 17.05
N SER A 6 30.86 -27.33 18.35
CA SER A 6 29.59 -26.74 18.80
C SER A 6 29.49 -25.24 18.50
N SER A 7 30.60 -24.50 18.63
CA SER A 7 30.66 -23.07 18.29
C SER A 7 30.46 -22.81 16.79
N TYR A 8 31.15 -23.58 15.93
CA TYR A 8 31.01 -23.43 14.48
C TYR A 8 29.61 -23.77 13.96
N ALA A 9 28.96 -24.80 14.50
CA ALA A 9 27.60 -25.17 14.11
C ALA A 9 26.57 -24.07 14.49
N SER A 10 26.72 -23.48 15.68
CA SER A 10 25.86 -22.38 16.15
C SER A 10 26.05 -21.11 15.32
N GLU A 11 27.28 -20.75 14.97
CA GLU A 11 27.58 -19.60 14.10
C GLU A 11 26.97 -19.77 12.70
N THR A 12 27.05 -20.96 12.11
CA THR A 12 26.45 -21.22 10.79
C THR A 12 24.92 -21.15 10.80
N SER A 13 24.27 -21.60 11.88
CA SER A 13 22.81 -21.50 12.04
C SER A 13 22.36 -20.04 12.18
N ASN A 14 23.07 -19.25 13.00
CA ASN A 14 22.77 -17.83 13.18
C ASN A 14 22.94 -17.02 11.89
N GLN A 15 23.96 -17.33 11.07
CA GLN A 15 24.13 -16.72 9.74
C GLN A 15 23.00 -17.07 8.78
N GLN A 16 22.51 -18.32 8.81
CA GLN A 16 21.38 -18.75 7.99
C GLN A 16 20.07 -18.07 8.40
N VAL A 17 19.80 -17.95 9.71
CA VAL A 17 18.63 -17.22 10.22
C VAL A 17 18.65 -15.76 9.79
N ALA A 18 19.79 -15.07 9.96
CA ALA A 18 19.93 -13.67 9.54
C ALA A 18 19.71 -13.50 8.02
N HIS A 19 20.25 -14.42 7.20
CA HIS A 19 20.04 -14.40 5.75
C HIS A 19 18.55 -14.53 5.39
N PHE A 20 17.83 -15.51 5.94
CA PHE A 20 16.42 -15.71 5.62
C PHE A 20 15.52 -14.60 6.20
N GLN A 21 15.88 -14.00 7.33
CA GLN A 21 15.20 -12.80 7.84
C GLN A 21 15.38 -11.63 6.88
N GLN A 22 16.60 -11.35 6.42
CA GLN A 22 16.85 -10.30 5.46
C GLN A 22 16.13 -10.54 4.12
N GLU A 23 16.12 -11.79 3.64
CA GLU A 23 15.37 -12.18 2.45
C GLU A 23 13.87 -11.94 2.65
N LEU A 24 13.28 -12.47 3.73
CA LEU A 24 11.86 -12.31 4.04
C LEU A 24 11.46 -10.83 4.11
N PHE A 25 12.21 -10.02 4.85
CA PHE A 25 11.96 -8.59 4.97
C PHE A 25 12.05 -7.88 3.62
N GLY A 26 13.11 -8.15 2.84
CA GLY A 26 13.30 -7.59 1.50
C GLY A 26 12.16 -7.96 0.54
N GLN A 27 11.67 -9.20 0.59
CA GLN A 27 10.54 -9.62 -0.24
C GLN A 27 9.20 -8.99 0.19
N CYS A 28 8.97 -8.85 1.49
CA CYS A 28 7.80 -8.12 1.99
C CYS A 28 7.84 -6.65 1.55
N ARG A 29 8.99 -5.97 1.70
CA ARG A 29 9.19 -4.60 1.21
C ARG A 29 8.98 -4.46 -0.30
N SER A 30 9.58 -5.35 -1.10
CA SER A 30 9.38 -5.42 -2.56
C SER A 30 7.90 -5.56 -2.94
N THR A 31 7.12 -6.28 -2.12
CA THR A 31 5.67 -6.41 -2.32
C THR A 31 4.94 -5.08 -2.08
N PHE A 32 5.31 -4.34 -1.02
CA PHE A 32 4.75 -3.00 -0.78
C PHE A 32 5.12 -2.02 -1.90
N GLU A 33 6.37 -2.02 -2.33
CA GLU A 33 6.87 -1.19 -3.43
C GLU A 33 6.12 -1.51 -4.74
N ALA A 34 5.80 -2.77 -5.01
CA ALA A 34 4.99 -3.15 -6.17
C ALA A 34 3.59 -2.50 -6.19
N PHE A 35 3.08 -2.06 -5.04
CA PHE A 35 1.78 -1.38 -4.91
C PHE A 35 1.87 0.12 -4.59
N GLN A 36 3.06 0.74 -4.55
CA GLN A 36 3.21 2.17 -4.23
C GLN A 36 2.45 3.10 -5.19
N GLY A 37 2.18 2.67 -6.42
CA GLY A 37 1.37 3.41 -7.40
C GLY A 37 -0.12 3.06 -7.41
N LEU A 38 -0.63 2.25 -6.47
CA LEU A 38 -2.02 1.80 -6.49
C LEU A 38 -3.01 2.97 -6.34
N GLY A 39 -2.65 3.97 -5.52
CA GLY A 39 -3.44 5.19 -5.33
C GLY A 39 -3.57 6.00 -6.62
N ASP A 40 -2.46 6.17 -7.35
CA ASP A 40 -2.45 6.92 -8.61
C ASP A 40 -3.32 6.24 -9.66
N VAL A 41 -3.23 4.91 -9.78
CA VAL A 41 -4.08 4.14 -10.70
C VAL A 41 -5.55 4.25 -10.32
N ALA A 42 -5.88 4.23 -9.03
CA ALA A 42 -7.26 4.41 -8.56
C ALA A 42 -7.80 5.79 -8.92
N GLU A 43 -7.00 6.84 -8.74
CA GLU A 43 -7.38 8.22 -9.09
C GLU A 43 -7.51 8.39 -10.62
N ASP A 44 -6.58 7.86 -11.40
CA ASP A 44 -6.66 7.90 -12.87
C ASP A 44 -7.93 7.17 -13.38
N MET A 45 -8.27 6.03 -12.77
CA MET A 45 -9.53 5.31 -13.05
C MET A 45 -10.75 6.12 -12.63
N ARG A 46 -10.69 6.86 -11.51
CA ARG A 46 -11.75 7.77 -11.06
C ARG A 46 -12.00 8.87 -12.09
N ILE A 47 -10.93 9.53 -12.54
CA ILE A 47 -10.98 10.59 -13.56
C ILE A 47 -11.54 10.03 -14.88
N LEU A 48 -11.06 8.87 -15.32
CA LEU A 48 -11.61 8.20 -16.51
C LEU A 48 -13.10 7.93 -16.35
N SER A 49 -13.55 7.43 -15.20
CA SER A 49 -14.97 7.13 -14.95
C SER A 49 -15.84 8.39 -15.07
N LEU A 50 -15.35 9.54 -14.61
CA LEU A 50 -16.04 10.83 -14.71
C LEU A 50 -16.09 11.32 -16.15
N ASN A 51 -14.96 11.29 -16.86
CA ASN A 51 -14.90 11.72 -18.26
C ASN A 51 -15.76 10.85 -19.17
N ALA A 52 -15.74 9.54 -18.95
CA ALA A 52 -16.56 8.57 -19.65
C ALA A 52 -18.05 8.79 -19.37
N GLU A 53 -18.44 9.09 -18.12
CA GLU A 53 -19.83 9.40 -17.78
C GLU A 53 -20.32 10.68 -18.48
N LEU A 54 -19.49 11.73 -18.53
CA LEU A 54 -19.82 12.98 -19.23
C LEU A 54 -19.98 12.74 -20.74
N ALA A 55 -19.06 11.99 -21.36
CA ALA A 55 -19.16 11.60 -22.77
C ALA A 55 -20.43 10.79 -23.04
N ALA A 56 -20.74 9.86 -22.14
CA ALA A 56 -21.94 9.03 -22.22
C ALA A 56 -23.24 9.85 -22.02
N GLY A 57 -23.21 10.88 -21.19
CA GLY A 57 -24.30 11.85 -21.07
C GLY A 57 -24.56 12.60 -22.37
N ARG A 58 -23.51 13.07 -23.05
CA ARG A 58 -23.60 13.73 -24.37
C ARG A 58 -24.12 12.78 -25.45
N ALA A 59 -23.79 11.49 -25.35
CA ALA A 59 -24.23 10.46 -26.29
C ALA A 59 -25.71 10.02 -26.13
N GLY A 60 -26.40 10.49 -25.09
CA GLY A 60 -27.81 10.20 -24.86
C GLY A 60 -28.08 8.71 -24.66
N THR A 61 -28.86 8.10 -25.55
CA THR A 61 -29.23 6.68 -25.50
C THR A 61 -28.04 5.76 -25.76
N TYR A 62 -27.09 6.17 -26.61
CA TYR A 62 -25.88 5.39 -26.89
C TYR A 62 -24.92 5.30 -25.70
N GLY A 63 -25.03 6.21 -24.73
CA GLY A 63 -24.21 6.21 -23.52
C GLY A 63 -24.87 5.54 -22.30
N VAL A 64 -26.05 4.93 -22.42
CA VAL A 64 -26.73 4.33 -21.25
C VAL A 64 -25.89 3.20 -20.64
N SER A 65 -25.42 2.26 -21.46
CA SER A 65 -24.59 1.13 -21.01
C SER A 65 -23.25 1.61 -20.45
N ILE A 66 -22.61 2.59 -21.12
CA ILE A 66 -21.34 3.17 -20.65
C ILE A 66 -21.52 3.82 -19.27
N ARG A 67 -22.63 4.53 -19.01
CA ARG A 67 -22.93 5.10 -17.68
C ARG A 67 -23.05 4.04 -16.59
N ALA A 68 -23.65 2.89 -16.89
CA ALA A 68 -23.71 1.79 -15.94
C ALA A 68 -22.30 1.23 -15.68
N LEU A 69 -21.49 1.05 -16.72
CA LEU A 69 -20.11 0.57 -16.61
C LEU A 69 -19.20 1.53 -15.83
N THR A 70 -19.40 2.85 -15.94
CA THR A 70 -18.66 3.84 -15.13
C THR A 70 -19.05 3.80 -13.66
N GLN A 71 -20.31 3.46 -13.33
CA GLN A 71 -20.70 3.24 -11.94
C GLN A 71 -19.98 2.03 -11.33
N TYR A 72 -19.90 0.91 -12.06
CA TYR A 72 -19.10 -0.24 -11.62
C TYR A 72 -17.62 0.11 -11.49
N THR A 73 -17.09 0.94 -12.41
CA THR A 73 -15.70 1.42 -12.33
C THR A 73 -15.44 2.19 -11.04
N ARG A 74 -16.38 3.04 -10.59
CA ARG A 74 -16.26 3.77 -9.31
C ARG A 74 -16.23 2.85 -8.09
N GLU A 75 -17.05 1.80 -8.11
CA GLU A 75 -17.01 0.80 -7.04
C GLU A 75 -15.64 0.11 -6.99
N LEU A 76 -15.04 -0.21 -8.15
CA LEU A 76 -13.69 -0.77 -8.20
C LEU A 76 -12.63 0.21 -7.69
N VAL A 77 -12.75 1.50 -8.03
CA VAL A 77 -11.88 2.57 -7.49
C VAL A 77 -11.95 2.61 -5.97
N ASN A 78 -13.16 2.64 -5.39
CA ASN A 78 -13.33 2.64 -3.93
C ASN A 78 -12.69 1.41 -3.28
N ARG A 79 -12.82 0.23 -3.90
CA ARG A 79 -12.15 -1.00 -3.42
C ARG A 79 -10.63 -0.89 -3.50
N LEU A 80 -10.07 -0.29 -4.54
CA LEU A 80 -8.62 -0.05 -4.66
C LEU A 80 -8.12 0.97 -3.64
N GLU A 81 -8.83 2.07 -3.43
CA GLU A 81 -8.53 3.08 -2.41
C GLU A 81 -8.56 2.45 -1.01
N GLN A 82 -9.55 1.62 -0.71
CA GLN A 82 -9.62 0.90 0.55
C GLN A 82 -8.41 -0.03 0.74
N ILE A 83 -8.05 -0.82 -0.28
CA ILE A 83 -6.87 -1.70 -0.22
C ILE A 83 -5.60 -0.87 -0.02
N ASN A 84 -5.45 0.25 -0.73
CA ASN A 84 -4.32 1.16 -0.59
C ASN A 84 -4.22 1.73 0.84
N LEU A 85 -5.34 2.16 1.43
CA LEU A 85 -5.39 2.65 2.81
C LEU A 85 -5.03 1.56 3.82
N GLU A 86 -5.52 0.34 3.62
CA GLU A 86 -5.17 -0.79 4.47
C GLU A 86 -3.67 -1.11 4.40
N MET A 87 -3.08 -1.16 3.20
CA MET A 87 -1.65 -1.41 3.03
C MET A 87 -0.79 -0.27 3.59
N ARG A 88 -1.24 0.99 3.46
CA ARG A 88 -0.58 2.15 4.06
C ARG A 88 -0.65 2.16 5.59
N LYS A 89 -1.47 1.34 6.26
CA LYS A 89 -1.44 1.24 7.73
C LYS A 89 -0.34 0.31 8.24
N VAL A 90 0.34 -0.40 7.36
CA VAL A 90 1.46 -1.25 7.74
C VAL A 90 2.68 -0.38 8.00
N ASP A 91 2.96 -0.08 9.27
CA ASP A 91 4.07 0.77 9.68
C ASP A 91 5.43 0.05 9.65
N ALA A 92 5.45 -1.29 9.65
CA ALA A 92 6.67 -2.10 9.77
C ALA A 92 7.67 -1.96 8.60
N PHE A 93 7.27 -1.31 7.50
CA PHE A 93 8.11 -1.09 6.31
C PHE A 93 8.24 0.38 5.92
N LYS A 94 7.83 1.31 6.78
CA LYS A 94 7.75 2.75 6.46
C LYS A 94 9.03 3.55 6.66
N ASP A 95 10.10 2.96 7.19
CA ASP A 95 11.30 3.74 7.50
C ASP A 95 12.30 3.75 6.33
N ASP A 96 12.14 4.79 5.49
CA ASP A 96 13.22 5.65 4.95
C ASP A 96 12.66 6.98 4.34
N GLU A 97 11.42 7.40 4.64
CA GLU A 97 10.84 8.70 4.23
C GLU A 97 10.68 9.69 5.40
N SER A 98 11.47 9.53 6.46
CA SER A 98 11.61 10.54 7.52
C SER A 98 12.68 11.59 7.18
N GLU A 99 12.69 12.08 5.94
CA GLU A 99 13.20 13.41 5.59
C GLU A 99 12.64 13.80 4.21
N GLU A 100 11.87 14.89 4.16
CA GLU A 100 11.21 15.51 2.99
C GLU A 100 9.89 14.88 2.49
N GLY A 101 8.76 15.36 3.02
CA GLY A 101 7.49 15.17 2.30
C GLY A 101 6.19 15.34 3.07
N ALA A 102 6.15 16.13 4.14
CA ALA A 102 4.90 16.53 4.74
C ALA A 102 4.07 17.41 3.76
N THR A 103 3.26 16.77 2.93
CA THR A 103 2.02 17.36 2.42
C THR A 103 0.91 16.35 2.59
N ALA A 104 0.37 16.29 3.81
CA ALA A 104 -0.94 15.74 4.05
C ALA A 104 -1.93 16.48 3.14
N ALA A 105 -2.43 15.80 2.11
CA ALA A 105 -3.54 16.29 1.31
C ALA A 105 -4.75 16.47 2.26
N PRO A 106 -5.33 17.68 2.38
CA PRO A 106 -6.51 17.87 3.19
C PRO A 106 -7.67 17.09 2.58
N THR A 107 -8.28 16.22 3.38
CA THR A 107 -9.53 15.54 3.06
C THR A 107 -10.62 16.57 2.80
N VAL A 108 -11.29 16.46 1.65
CA VAL A 108 -12.27 17.42 1.10
C VAL A 108 -13.64 17.37 1.81
N GLU A 109 -13.66 17.17 3.13
CA GLU A 109 -14.90 17.11 3.94
C GLU A 109 -14.91 18.13 5.10
N ALA A 110 -14.07 19.17 5.00
CA ALA A 110 -13.99 20.24 6.01
C ALA A 110 -13.74 21.63 5.39
N VAL A 111 -14.36 21.93 4.25
CA VAL A 111 -14.39 23.28 3.66
C VAL A 111 -15.84 23.72 3.47
N GLU A 112 -16.59 23.74 4.55
CA GLU A 112 -17.79 24.56 4.67
C GLU A 112 -17.84 25.03 6.12
N TYR A 113 -17.92 26.36 6.32
CA TYR A 113 -17.95 27.08 7.60
C TYR A 113 -16.61 27.28 8.33
N ALA A 114 -15.88 28.35 8.00
CA ALA A 114 -15.34 29.33 8.96
C ALA A 114 -14.43 30.35 8.24
N GLU A 115 -15.03 31.32 7.55
CA GLU A 115 -14.44 32.65 7.39
C GLU A 115 -15.10 33.57 8.44
N GLU A 116 -14.37 34.60 8.89
CA GLU A 116 -14.61 35.50 10.05
C GLU A 116 -14.07 34.93 11.37
N GLU A 117 -13.09 35.53 12.08
CA GLU A 117 -12.76 36.93 12.27
C GLU A 117 -11.25 37.17 12.51
N ALA A 118 -10.84 38.40 12.22
CA ALA A 118 -9.54 38.96 12.50
C ALA A 118 -9.55 39.81 13.80
N TYR A 119 -8.34 40.04 14.35
CA TYR A 119 -7.86 41.12 15.23
C TYR A 119 -7.69 40.92 16.75
N SER A 120 -6.54 41.45 17.20
CA SER A 120 -6.13 41.92 18.56
C SER A 120 -5.77 40.83 19.58
N GLU A 121 -4.80 40.96 20.48
CA GLU A 121 -3.93 42.07 20.89
C GLU A 121 -2.78 41.50 21.75
N GLU A 122 -1.70 42.26 21.78
CA GLU A 122 -0.46 42.12 22.54
C GLU A 122 -0.68 42.34 24.06
N ASN A 123 -0.02 41.58 24.96
CA ASN A 123 0.67 42.12 26.16
C ASN A 123 1.27 41.05 27.13
N ALA A 124 2.59 41.17 27.30
CA ALA A 124 3.48 41.13 28.48
C ALA A 124 3.12 40.46 29.83
N ALA A 125 4.08 39.69 30.38
CA ALA A 125 4.75 39.86 31.70
C ALA A 125 5.55 38.57 32.06
N GLU A 126 6.88 38.54 31.94
CA GLU A 126 7.89 38.74 33.01
C GLU A 126 7.70 37.96 34.32
N GLY A 127 8.69 37.13 34.67
CA GLY A 127 8.86 36.52 36.00
C GLY A 127 10.07 35.57 36.07
N GLN A 128 11.07 35.92 36.88
CA GLN A 128 12.43 35.37 37.01
C GLN A 128 12.59 34.08 37.85
N GLU A 129 13.66 33.35 37.50
CA GLU A 129 14.71 32.70 38.32
C GLU A 129 14.48 31.44 39.18
N ASP A 130 15.39 30.48 38.92
CA ASP A 130 16.10 29.51 39.78
C ASP A 130 15.33 28.50 40.64
N ASP A 131 15.49 27.21 40.32
CA ASP A 131 16.32 26.36 41.19
C ASP A 131 16.79 25.08 40.46
N ALA A 132 18.07 24.79 40.60
CA ALA A 132 18.71 23.57 40.12
C ALA A 132 18.52 22.45 41.13
N GLN A 133 18.04 21.28 40.69
CA GLN A 133 18.44 20.02 41.33
C GLN A 133 18.30 18.84 40.36
N GLU A 134 19.46 18.29 40.06
CA GLU A 134 19.68 16.97 39.46
C GLU A 134 18.87 15.91 40.20
N GLU A 135 18.07 15.15 39.48
CA GLU A 135 17.79 13.76 39.82
C GLU A 135 17.69 12.95 38.52
N GLU A 136 18.84 12.39 38.19
CA GLU A 136 18.99 11.04 37.64
C GLU A 136 18.30 10.77 36.30
N ASN A 137 19.05 11.09 35.23
CA ASN A 137 19.00 10.40 33.95
C ASN A 137 19.07 8.88 34.20
N ALA A 138 17.91 8.26 34.38
CA ALA A 138 17.71 6.89 33.98
C ALA A 138 17.65 6.88 32.45
N GLU A 139 18.81 7.07 31.82
CA GLU A 139 19.14 6.47 30.53
C GLU A 139 19.06 4.95 30.75
N ALA A 140 17.83 4.44 30.87
CA ALA A 140 17.53 3.09 30.47
C ALA A 140 17.80 3.07 28.97
N SER A 141 19.02 2.68 28.65
CA SER A 141 19.44 2.03 27.42
C SER A 141 18.31 1.14 26.90
N TYR A 142 17.37 1.75 26.17
CA TYR A 142 16.64 1.09 25.12
C TYR A 142 17.70 0.83 24.06
N GLU A 143 18.43 -0.27 24.23
CA GLU A 143 19.05 -0.94 23.10
C GLU A 143 17.90 -1.24 22.16
N GLU A 144 17.78 -0.31 21.22
CA GLU A 144 17.02 -0.35 19.99
C GLU A 144 17.09 -1.78 19.44
N GLU A 145 16.04 -2.55 19.70
CA GLU A 145 15.81 -3.84 19.04
C GLU A 145 15.35 -3.56 17.59
N THR A 146 16.09 -2.70 16.86
CA THR A 146 15.94 -2.39 15.42
C THR A 146 16.53 -3.49 14.55
N GLY A 147 16.41 -4.74 15.00
CA GLY A 147 16.73 -5.90 14.19
C GLY A 147 15.64 -6.14 13.16
N ILE A 148 16.02 -6.54 11.94
CA ILE A 148 15.10 -7.03 10.90
C ILE A 148 14.13 -8.09 11.48
N ALA A 149 14.61 -8.90 12.43
CA ALA A 149 13.79 -9.87 13.17
C ALA A 149 12.61 -9.24 13.92
N ALA A 150 12.82 -8.13 14.63
CA ALA A 150 11.77 -7.44 15.38
C ALA A 150 10.74 -6.80 14.45
N LEU A 151 11.18 -6.24 13.31
CA LEU A 151 10.28 -5.70 12.28
C LEU A 151 9.41 -6.80 11.65
N ILE A 152 9.99 -7.96 11.34
CA ILE A 152 9.24 -9.12 10.83
C ILE A 152 8.23 -9.61 11.87
N HIS A 153 8.64 -9.71 13.14
CA HIS A 153 7.77 -10.16 14.22
C HIS A 153 6.60 -9.19 14.44
N LYS A 154 6.87 -7.88 14.53
CA LYS A 154 5.85 -6.84 14.60
C LYS A 154 4.89 -6.91 13.42
N PHE A 155 5.41 -7.13 12.21
CA PHE A 155 4.58 -7.30 11.02
C PHE A 155 3.71 -8.56 11.07
N GLU A 156 4.24 -9.68 11.57
CA GLU A 156 3.48 -10.92 11.77
C GLU A 156 2.37 -10.74 12.81
N GLU A 157 2.65 -10.08 13.93
CA GLU A 157 1.69 -9.85 15.01
C GLU A 157 0.59 -8.85 14.66
N GLU A 158 0.95 -7.69 14.10
CA GLU A 158 -0.01 -6.61 13.84
C GLU A 158 -0.84 -6.87 12.58
N ASN A 159 -0.26 -7.52 11.58
CA ASN A 159 -0.86 -7.61 10.26
C ASN A 159 -1.08 -9.06 9.79
N GLY A 160 -0.47 -10.06 10.41
CA GLY A 160 -0.55 -11.45 9.97
C GLY A 160 0.50 -11.84 8.92
N GLY A 161 1.56 -11.03 8.78
CA GLY A 161 2.77 -11.38 8.01
C GLY A 161 2.55 -11.49 6.50
N VAL A 162 3.29 -12.41 5.86
CA VAL A 162 3.24 -12.64 4.40
C VAL A 162 1.82 -13.01 3.92
N LYS A 163 1.03 -13.66 4.78
CA LYS A 163 -0.35 -14.04 4.46
C LYS A 163 -1.24 -12.82 4.18
N TYR A 164 -1.03 -11.72 4.90
CA TYR A 164 -1.76 -10.48 4.68
C TYR A 164 -1.44 -9.89 3.30
N LEU A 165 -0.17 -9.82 2.93
CA LEU A 165 0.26 -9.37 1.60
C LEU A 165 -0.37 -10.20 0.48
N ASN A 166 -0.38 -11.52 0.66
CA ASN A 166 -1.04 -12.42 -0.29
C ASN A 166 -2.53 -12.13 -0.43
N GLU A 167 -3.22 -11.83 0.67
CA GLU A 167 -4.64 -11.50 0.63
C GLU A 167 -4.90 -10.16 -0.08
N GLN A 168 -4.09 -9.14 0.19
CA GLN A 168 -4.21 -7.87 -0.53
C GLN A 168 -3.94 -8.03 -2.02
N ALA A 169 -2.90 -8.80 -2.40
CA ALA A 169 -2.61 -9.09 -3.80
C ALA A 169 -3.78 -9.83 -4.50
N LYS A 170 -4.46 -10.75 -3.81
CA LYS A 170 -5.67 -11.42 -4.34
C LYS A 170 -6.82 -10.46 -4.54
N ARG A 171 -7.10 -9.58 -3.57
CA ARG A 171 -8.16 -8.57 -3.69
C ARG A 171 -7.90 -7.65 -4.88
N ILE A 172 -6.66 -7.23 -5.10
CA ILE A 172 -6.29 -6.44 -6.29
C ILE A 172 -6.45 -7.27 -7.57
N ALA A 173 -6.06 -8.55 -7.57
CA ALA A 173 -6.26 -9.45 -8.71
C ALA A 173 -7.75 -9.64 -9.08
N GLU A 174 -8.64 -9.66 -8.08
CA GLU A 174 -10.08 -9.66 -8.32
C GLU A 174 -10.54 -8.37 -8.99
N VAL A 175 -10.06 -7.21 -8.52
CA VAL A 175 -10.35 -5.92 -9.16
C VAL A 175 -9.83 -5.89 -10.60
N VAL A 176 -8.65 -6.44 -10.89
CA VAL A 176 -8.11 -6.59 -12.25
C VAL A 176 -9.07 -7.38 -13.13
N SER A 177 -9.55 -8.53 -12.63
CA SER A 177 -10.47 -9.40 -13.37
C SER A 177 -11.79 -8.69 -13.70
N GLN A 178 -12.37 -7.99 -12.71
CA GLN A 178 -13.61 -7.23 -12.89
C GLN A 178 -13.41 -6.04 -13.83
N SER A 179 -12.31 -5.29 -13.66
CA SER A 179 -11.92 -4.18 -14.53
C SER A 179 -11.75 -4.61 -15.98
N ASN A 180 -11.16 -5.79 -16.23
CA ASN A 180 -11.00 -6.35 -17.56
C ASN A 180 -12.35 -6.68 -18.22
N SER A 181 -13.31 -7.19 -17.45
CA SER A 181 -14.68 -7.42 -17.93
C SER A 181 -15.36 -6.11 -18.31
N ILE A 182 -15.23 -5.07 -17.48
CA ILE A 182 -15.75 -3.73 -17.76
C ILE A 182 -15.13 -3.17 -19.04
N ALA A 183 -13.81 -3.20 -19.18
CA ALA A 183 -13.11 -2.69 -20.37
C ALA A 183 -13.56 -3.41 -21.65
N THR A 184 -13.80 -4.72 -21.57
CA THR A 184 -14.32 -5.51 -22.69
C THR A 184 -15.74 -5.10 -23.05
N ASN A 185 -16.62 -4.94 -22.06
CA ASN A 185 -17.99 -4.49 -22.30
C ASN A 185 -18.04 -3.06 -22.84
N MET A 186 -17.19 -2.16 -22.35
CA MET A 186 -17.06 -0.79 -22.90
C MET A 186 -16.67 -0.82 -24.37
N ALA A 187 -15.76 -1.70 -24.78
CA ALA A 187 -15.38 -1.84 -26.20
C ALA A 187 -16.51 -2.40 -27.07
N ILE A 188 -17.33 -3.32 -26.55
CA ILE A 188 -18.51 -3.85 -27.25
C ILE A 188 -19.55 -2.73 -27.46
N GLU A 189 -19.84 -1.97 -26.41
CA GLU A 189 -20.78 -0.85 -26.45
C GLU A 189 -20.25 0.30 -27.32
N ALA A 190 -18.94 0.51 -27.37
CA ALA A 190 -18.33 1.47 -28.29
C ALA A 190 -18.64 1.15 -29.75
N ALA A 191 -18.50 -0.11 -30.16
CA ALA A 191 -18.77 -0.55 -31.53
C ALA A 191 -20.24 -0.37 -31.98
N THR A 192 -21.18 -0.15 -31.05
CA THR A 192 -22.60 0.08 -31.35
C THR A 192 -23.03 1.54 -31.17
N ALA A 193 -22.11 2.42 -30.77
CA ALA A 193 -22.41 3.81 -30.39
C ALA A 193 -22.47 4.80 -31.56
N GLY A 194 -22.37 4.32 -32.80
CA GLY A 194 -22.47 5.13 -34.02
C GLY A 194 -21.43 6.24 -34.04
N GLN A 195 -21.86 7.50 -34.11
CA GLN A 195 -20.95 8.65 -34.16
C GLN A 195 -20.08 8.84 -32.90
N TYR A 196 -20.37 8.13 -31.81
CA TYR A 196 -19.60 8.18 -30.56
C TYR A 196 -18.63 6.99 -30.39
N GLU A 197 -18.56 6.09 -31.38
CA GLU A 197 -17.72 4.90 -31.35
C GLU A 197 -16.26 5.21 -31.00
N ASP A 198 -15.65 6.21 -31.65
CA ASP A 198 -14.27 6.60 -31.39
C ASP A 198 -14.04 7.02 -29.93
N THR A 199 -14.99 7.78 -29.37
CA THR A 199 -14.88 8.28 -28.00
C THR A 199 -14.95 7.14 -26.98
N PHE A 200 -15.90 6.22 -27.13
CA PHE A 200 -16.01 5.08 -26.23
C PHE A 200 -14.94 4.03 -26.45
N THR A 201 -14.41 3.91 -27.66
CA THR A 201 -13.26 3.05 -27.96
C THR A 201 -12.02 3.54 -27.20
N ASN A 202 -11.80 4.86 -27.17
CA ASN A 202 -10.71 5.45 -26.38
C ASN A 202 -10.90 5.17 -24.88
N VAL A 203 -12.09 5.37 -24.33
CA VAL A 203 -12.39 5.03 -22.93
C VAL A 203 -12.10 3.56 -22.63
N ALA A 204 -12.50 2.64 -23.50
CA ALA A 204 -12.24 1.22 -23.32
C ALA A 204 -10.74 0.89 -23.38
N ASN A 205 -9.98 1.57 -24.25
CA ASN A 205 -8.52 1.41 -24.35
C ASN A 205 -7.80 1.96 -23.12
N ASP A 206 -8.21 3.11 -22.60
CA ASP A 206 -7.67 3.67 -21.36
C ASP A 206 -7.93 2.73 -20.18
N MET A 207 -9.16 2.20 -20.08
CA MET A 207 -9.51 1.20 -19.07
C MET A 207 -8.63 -0.06 -19.18
N ARG A 208 -8.32 -0.53 -20.40
CA ARG A 208 -7.35 -1.64 -20.59
C ARG A 208 -5.94 -1.26 -20.16
N GLY A 209 -5.52 -0.02 -20.36
CA GLY A 209 -4.24 0.50 -19.87
C GLY A 209 -4.12 0.36 -18.35
N PHE A 210 -5.16 0.74 -17.61
CA PHE A 210 -5.21 0.57 -16.16
C PHE A 210 -5.23 -0.90 -15.74
N VAL A 211 -6.03 -1.73 -16.39
CA VAL A 211 -6.05 -3.19 -16.17
C VAL A 211 -4.65 -3.80 -16.31
N ASN A 212 -3.91 -3.42 -17.35
CA ASN A 212 -2.55 -3.90 -17.56
C ASN A 212 -1.59 -3.42 -16.48
N THR A 213 -1.73 -2.17 -16.04
CA THR A 213 -0.92 -1.60 -14.95
C THR A 213 -1.15 -2.36 -13.64
N LEU A 214 -2.42 -2.55 -13.25
CA LEU A 214 -2.78 -3.32 -12.05
C LEU A 214 -2.31 -4.78 -12.16
N LYS A 215 -2.44 -5.42 -13.32
CA LYS A 215 -1.95 -6.78 -13.56
C LYS A 215 -0.44 -6.88 -13.33
N ASN A 216 0.32 -5.92 -13.85
CA ASN A 216 1.78 -5.88 -13.67
C ASN A 216 2.16 -5.71 -12.19
N MET A 217 1.45 -4.87 -11.44
CA MET A 217 1.64 -4.71 -9.99
C MET A 217 1.39 -6.05 -9.27
N VAL A 218 0.26 -6.71 -9.54
CA VAL A 218 -0.08 -8.01 -8.97
C VAL A 218 0.97 -9.07 -9.28
N THR A 219 1.45 -9.16 -10.53
CA THR A 219 2.46 -10.15 -10.90
C THR A 219 3.77 -9.93 -10.15
N ARG A 220 4.27 -8.69 -10.07
CA ARG A 220 5.49 -8.36 -9.30
C ARG A 220 5.35 -8.66 -7.81
N ALA A 221 4.19 -8.34 -7.25
CA ALA A 221 3.85 -8.64 -5.87
C ALA A 221 3.81 -10.15 -5.63
N GLN A 222 3.15 -10.92 -6.49
CA GLN A 222 3.03 -12.38 -6.37
C GLN A 222 4.40 -13.08 -6.39
N ASP A 223 5.30 -12.66 -7.28
CA ASP A 223 6.67 -13.20 -7.34
C ASP A 223 7.43 -12.94 -6.04
N SER A 224 7.26 -11.76 -5.44
CA SER A 224 7.88 -11.38 -4.17
C SER A 224 7.27 -12.16 -2.99
N ILE A 225 5.94 -12.27 -2.95
CA ILE A 225 5.19 -13.03 -1.93
C ILE A 225 5.57 -14.51 -1.95
N GLU A 226 5.74 -15.12 -3.12
CA GLU A 226 6.15 -16.52 -3.21
C GLU A 226 7.54 -16.75 -2.61
N LYS A 227 8.49 -15.84 -2.87
CA LYS A 227 9.82 -15.89 -2.26
C LYS A 227 9.76 -15.65 -0.75
N ALA A 228 8.94 -14.70 -0.31
CA ALA A 228 8.70 -14.44 1.11
C ALA A 228 8.17 -15.69 1.84
N PHE A 229 7.19 -16.41 1.27
CA PHE A 229 6.70 -17.66 1.85
C PHE A 229 7.77 -18.75 1.96
N ARG A 230 8.68 -18.83 0.97
CA ARG A 230 9.79 -19.79 1.01
C ARG A 230 10.77 -19.43 2.14
N ALA A 231 11.15 -18.16 2.26
CA ALA A 231 12.02 -17.68 3.34
C ALA A 231 11.38 -17.87 4.73
N GLU A 232 10.10 -17.54 4.88
CA GLU A 232 9.33 -17.75 6.10
C GLU A 232 9.30 -19.23 6.50
N LYS A 233 9.08 -20.13 5.53
CA LYS A 233 9.11 -21.57 5.77
C LYS A 233 10.49 -22.04 6.24
N SER A 234 11.56 -21.59 5.60
CA SER A 234 12.94 -21.95 5.99
C SER A 234 13.28 -21.46 7.40
N LEU A 235 12.82 -20.26 7.79
CA LEU A 235 12.98 -19.77 9.17
C LEU A 235 12.26 -20.67 10.18
N LYS A 236 11.02 -21.06 9.89
CA LYS A 236 10.23 -21.96 10.74
C LYS A 236 10.89 -23.34 10.88
N GLU A 237 11.45 -23.88 9.80
CA GLU A 237 12.18 -25.15 9.83
C GLU A 237 13.44 -25.07 10.70
N ILE A 238 14.23 -23.99 10.60
CA ILE A 238 15.43 -23.78 11.44
C ILE A 238 15.07 -23.63 12.92
N ASP A 239 14.04 -22.86 13.26
CA ASP A 239 13.58 -22.70 14.65
C ASP A 239 13.10 -24.04 15.24
N THR A 240 12.37 -24.85 14.47
CA THR A 240 11.97 -26.19 14.94
C THR A 240 13.16 -27.13 15.14
N ALA A 241 14.20 -27.02 14.32
CA ALA A 241 15.43 -27.82 14.46
C ALA A 241 16.29 -27.37 15.64
N ALA A 242 16.28 -26.09 16.00
CA ALA A 242 17.00 -25.55 17.15
C ALA A 242 16.37 -25.93 18.50
N ARG A 243 15.07 -26.28 18.52
CA ARG A 243 14.32 -26.68 19.73
C ARG A 243 14.35 -28.18 20.03
N GLN A 244 14.89 -29.01 19.12
CA GLN A 244 15.02 -30.47 19.27
C GLN A 244 16.41 -30.87 19.76
#